data_AF-A0A930E291-F1
#
_entry.id   AF-A0A930E291-F1
#
_cell.length_a   1.000
_cell.length_b   1.000
_cell.length_c   1.000
_cell.angle_alpha   90.00
_cell.angle_beta   90.00
_cell.angle_gamma   90.00
#
_symmetry.space_group_name_H-M   'P 1'
#
loop_
_entity.id
_entity.type
_entity.pdbx_description
1 polymer ?
#
loop_
_entity_poly.entity_id
_entity_poly.type
_entity_poly.pdbx_seq_one_letter_code
_entity_poly.pdbx_strand_id
1 'polypeptide(L)'
;MKDKAKIIEYINKKIETNVFDAKQSYYHSKKKFDLIKDVVAFANSSSVDDKYIVFNIDNTTFKLSNMDISSLPDVSEIDNLLNEYCEPKIDVELNKFNYNGGQIAYLKVCSSNLDFPYMIKKNFEFNGKIKLSQGQIYIRRGATNSIANRSDLDILINKRVSRVTKIESQSIEPRRIVVDNKSVLMYSSSFIFRNSANVNYLIKSAKIILKTPENIFSIKVAFIGNSDILTFVSKEFLDNKSFNIDANSTIEKSAFFEITKECKDILMKHQDKITGELILADVNDVEVISNTQLWSIK
;
A
#
# COMPACT_ATOMS: atom_id res chain seq x y z
N MET A 1 14.70 -8.08 -16.46
CA MET A 1 13.86 -8.92 -17.37
C MET A 1 12.35 -8.81 -17.10
N LYS A 2 11.91 -8.67 -15.83
CA LYS A 2 10.48 -8.60 -15.46
C LYS A 2 9.72 -7.40 -16.06
N ASP A 3 10.33 -6.20 -16.05
CA ASP A 3 9.71 -4.97 -16.55
C ASP A 3 9.39 -5.03 -18.05
N LYS A 4 10.35 -5.47 -18.87
CA LYS A 4 10.17 -5.66 -20.32
C LYS A 4 8.94 -6.52 -20.64
N ALA A 5 8.80 -7.67 -19.97
CA ALA A 5 7.71 -8.59 -20.22
C ALA A 5 6.34 -7.95 -19.88
N LYS A 6 6.24 -7.28 -18.72
CA LYS A 6 5.02 -6.55 -18.31
C LYS A 6 4.65 -5.44 -19.31
N ILE A 7 5.63 -4.64 -19.74
CA ILE A 7 5.39 -3.56 -20.71
C ILE A 7 4.86 -4.11 -22.03
N ILE A 8 5.48 -5.18 -22.56
CA ILE A 8 5.01 -5.82 -23.80
C ILE A 8 3.59 -6.37 -23.64
N GLU A 9 3.26 -6.94 -22.47
CA GLU A 9 1.91 -7.40 -22.16
C GLU A 9 0.89 -6.27 -22.23
N TYR A 10 1.19 -5.10 -21.62
CA TYR A 10 0.29 -3.94 -21.68
C TYR A 10 0.13 -3.39 -23.10
N ILE A 11 1.23 -3.31 -23.87
CA ILE A 11 1.19 -2.90 -25.28
C ILE A 11 0.28 -3.84 -26.09
N ASN A 12 0.42 -5.16 -25.89
CA ASN A 12 -0.39 -6.16 -26.61
C ASN A 12 -1.86 -6.11 -26.22
N LYS A 13 -2.18 -5.81 -24.96
CA LYS A 13 -3.56 -5.59 -24.50
C LYS A 13 -4.18 -4.30 -25.04
N LYS A 14 -3.37 -3.36 -25.54
CA LYS A 14 -3.80 -2.06 -26.10
C LYS A 14 -4.67 -1.24 -25.14
N ILE A 15 -4.32 -1.26 -23.85
CA ILE A 15 -5.08 -0.57 -22.82
C ILE A 15 -4.13 0.21 -21.92
N GLU A 16 -4.40 1.51 -21.77
CA GLU A 16 -3.80 2.34 -20.72
C GLU A 16 -4.49 2.08 -19.39
N THR A 17 -3.70 2.10 -18.32
CA THR A 17 -4.17 1.71 -16.99
C THR A 17 -3.61 2.66 -15.92
N ASN A 18 -3.96 2.38 -14.68
CA ASN A 18 -3.38 3.03 -13.51
C ASN A 18 -1.87 2.77 -13.32
N VAL A 19 -1.28 1.83 -14.10
CA VAL A 19 0.13 1.45 -14.01
C VAL A 19 0.89 1.56 -15.34
N PHE A 20 0.20 1.93 -16.42
CA PHE A 20 0.78 1.98 -17.76
C PHE A 20 0.19 3.13 -18.57
N ASP A 21 1.07 3.94 -19.17
CA ASP A 21 0.75 5.06 -20.04
C ASP A 21 1.66 5.03 -21.27
N ALA A 22 1.09 5.14 -22.47
CA ALA A 22 1.85 5.10 -23.72
C ALA A 22 1.96 6.51 -24.30
N LYS A 23 3.17 6.90 -24.67
CA LYS A 23 3.46 8.20 -25.28
C LYS A 23 4.25 8.04 -26.57
N GLN A 24 3.79 8.73 -27.61
CA GLN A 24 4.46 8.74 -28.91
C GLN A 24 5.89 9.32 -28.81
N SER A 25 6.08 10.33 -27.97
CA SER A 25 7.34 11.04 -27.80
C SER A 25 7.58 11.42 -26.33
N TYR A 26 8.83 11.74 -26.01
CA TYR A 26 9.16 12.32 -24.70
C TYR A 26 8.61 13.74 -24.56
N TYR A 27 8.45 14.18 -23.31
CA TYR A 27 7.92 15.49 -22.99
C TYR A 27 8.81 16.60 -23.55
N HIS A 28 8.19 17.51 -24.31
CA HIS A 28 8.88 18.68 -24.83
C HIS A 28 9.39 19.56 -23.67
N SER A 29 10.52 20.24 -23.84
CA SER A 29 11.13 21.12 -22.82
C SER A 29 10.16 22.16 -22.25
N LYS A 30 9.33 22.75 -23.11
CA LYS A 30 8.22 23.67 -22.79
C LYS A 30 7.03 23.04 -22.04
N LYS A 31 7.00 21.72 -21.90
CA LYS A 31 5.93 20.92 -21.27
C LYS A 31 6.47 20.00 -20.16
N LYS A 32 7.58 20.37 -19.51
CA LYS A 32 8.10 19.66 -18.32
C LYS A 32 7.06 19.51 -17.21
N PHE A 33 6.10 20.44 -17.11
CA PHE A 33 5.00 20.34 -16.16
C PHE A 33 4.09 19.12 -16.38
N ASP A 34 3.93 18.64 -17.62
CA ASP A 34 3.14 17.43 -17.92
C ASP A 34 3.85 16.18 -17.38
N LEU A 35 5.19 16.10 -17.51
CA LEU A 35 5.98 15.02 -16.92
C LEU A 35 5.81 14.98 -15.40
N ILE A 36 5.99 16.14 -14.74
CA ILE A 36 5.85 16.25 -13.28
C ILE A 36 4.46 15.78 -12.85
N LYS A 37 3.41 16.28 -13.51
CA LYS A 37 2.02 15.91 -13.23
C LYS A 37 1.79 14.41 -13.36
N ASP A 38 2.31 13.79 -14.42
CA ASP A 38 2.10 12.37 -14.69
C ASP A 38 2.86 11.49 -13.71
N VAL A 39 4.11 11.84 -13.38
CA VAL A 39 4.91 11.14 -12.36
C VAL A 39 4.25 11.23 -10.98
N VAL A 40 3.81 12.42 -10.55
CA VAL A 40 3.12 12.59 -9.26
C VAL A 40 1.81 11.79 -9.23
N ALA A 41 1.03 11.81 -10.31
CA ALA A 41 -0.21 11.04 -10.39
C ALA A 41 0.03 9.53 -10.32
N PHE A 42 1.09 9.04 -10.95
CA PHE A 42 1.51 7.64 -10.85
C PHE A 42 2.02 7.28 -9.46
N ALA A 43 2.85 8.15 -8.86
CA ALA A 43 3.35 7.96 -7.50
C ALA A 43 2.18 7.82 -6.52
N ASN A 44 1.11 8.60 -6.68
CA ASN A 44 -0.12 8.52 -5.88
C ASN A 44 -1.18 7.50 -6.38
N SER A 45 -0.89 6.68 -7.40
CA SER A 45 -1.91 5.78 -7.96
C SER A 45 -2.36 4.72 -6.93
N SER A 46 -3.50 4.08 -7.20
CA SER A 46 -4.00 2.99 -6.35
C SER A 46 -3.14 1.73 -6.34
N SER A 47 -2.35 1.49 -7.39
CA SER A 47 -1.58 0.28 -7.52
C SER A 47 -0.28 0.29 -6.70
N VAL A 48 0.08 -0.87 -6.16
CA VAL A 48 1.34 -1.16 -5.46
C VAL A 48 2.47 -1.55 -6.42
N ASP A 49 2.15 -1.87 -7.67
CA ASP A 49 3.16 -2.26 -8.66
C ASP A 49 3.99 -1.06 -9.12
N ASP A 50 5.15 -1.37 -9.70
CA ASP A 50 5.87 -0.47 -10.58
C ASP A 50 4.94 0.06 -11.67
N LYS A 51 5.03 1.37 -11.93
CA LYS A 51 4.25 2.02 -13.00
C LYS A 51 5.17 2.51 -14.10
N TYR A 52 4.68 2.49 -15.33
CA TYR A 52 5.49 2.73 -16.51
C TYR A 52 4.86 3.80 -17.40
N ILE A 53 5.61 4.85 -17.68
CA ILE A 53 5.36 5.76 -18.80
C ILE A 53 6.27 5.30 -19.93
N VAL A 54 5.69 4.74 -20.98
CA VAL A 54 6.43 4.14 -22.09
C VAL A 54 6.43 5.09 -23.28
N PHE A 55 7.62 5.44 -23.74
CA PHE A 55 7.85 6.31 -24.87
C PHE A 55 8.07 5.53 -26.15
N ASN A 56 7.91 6.23 -27.28
CA ASN A 56 7.99 5.68 -28.62
C ASN A 56 6.89 4.66 -28.97
N ILE A 57 5.72 4.78 -28.33
CA ILE A 57 4.53 3.97 -28.64
C ILE A 57 3.36 4.90 -28.90
N ASP A 58 2.67 4.67 -30.02
CA ASP A 58 1.45 5.38 -30.36
C ASP A 58 0.30 4.99 -29.42
N ASN A 59 -0.32 5.96 -28.77
CA ASN A 59 -1.34 5.72 -27.73
C ASN A 59 -2.69 5.24 -28.29
N THR A 60 -2.90 5.30 -29.61
CA THR A 60 -4.15 4.87 -30.26
C THR A 60 -3.99 3.47 -30.86
N THR A 61 -2.86 3.24 -31.53
CA THR A 61 -2.57 2.02 -32.27
C THR A 61 -1.69 1.04 -31.50
N PHE A 62 -0.99 1.49 -30.46
CA PHE A 62 -0.01 0.75 -29.66
C PHE A 62 1.14 0.17 -30.50
N LYS A 63 1.46 0.85 -31.60
CA LYS A 63 2.58 0.54 -32.48
C LYS A 63 3.78 1.43 -32.16
N LEU A 64 4.97 0.97 -32.57
CA LEU A 64 6.18 1.79 -32.54
C LEU A 64 5.95 3.12 -33.25
N SER A 65 6.36 4.19 -32.61
CA SER A 65 6.51 5.50 -33.24
C SER A 65 7.94 5.66 -33.79
N ASN A 66 8.24 6.84 -34.34
CA ASN A 66 9.56 7.21 -34.84
C ASN A 66 10.23 8.26 -33.94
N MET A 67 10.19 8.05 -32.62
CA MET A 67 10.87 8.91 -31.67
C MET A 67 12.38 8.69 -31.74
N ASP A 68 13.13 9.80 -31.73
CA ASP A 68 14.57 9.77 -31.51
C ASP A 68 14.88 9.48 -30.03
N ILE A 69 15.27 8.24 -29.73
CA ILE A 69 15.65 7.77 -28.39
C ILE A 69 16.86 8.55 -27.84
N SER A 70 17.74 9.09 -28.71
CA SER A 70 18.91 9.86 -28.27
C SER A 70 18.57 11.22 -27.69
N SER A 71 17.34 11.71 -27.94
CA SER A 71 16.83 12.96 -27.37
C SER A 71 16.34 12.84 -25.92
N LEU A 72 16.36 11.64 -25.34
CA LEU A 72 15.98 11.44 -23.96
C LEU A 72 17.01 12.06 -23.02
N PRO A 73 16.56 12.78 -21.97
CA PRO A 73 17.47 13.26 -20.94
C PRO A 73 17.97 12.10 -20.07
N ASP A 74 19.07 12.32 -19.37
CA ASP A 74 19.55 11.38 -18.36
C ASP A 74 18.61 11.32 -17.15
N VAL A 75 18.58 10.16 -16.47
CA VAL A 75 17.74 9.97 -15.27
C VAL A 75 18.02 11.03 -14.20
N SER A 76 19.28 11.46 -14.07
CA SER A 76 19.70 12.51 -13.14
C SER A 76 19.03 13.87 -13.41
N GLU A 77 18.77 14.20 -14.68
CA GLU A 77 18.03 15.44 -15.01
C GLU A 77 16.56 15.33 -14.61
N ILE A 78 15.97 14.15 -14.77
CA ILE A 78 14.60 13.86 -14.34
C ILE A 78 14.52 13.92 -12.82
N ASP A 79 15.45 13.29 -12.10
CA ASP A 79 15.52 13.32 -10.64
C ASP A 79 15.68 14.75 -10.12
N ASN A 80 16.56 15.55 -10.72
CA ASN A 80 16.74 16.96 -10.33
C ASN A 80 15.44 17.75 -10.52
N LEU A 81 14.77 17.57 -11.66
CA LEU A 81 13.49 18.23 -11.94
C LEU A 81 12.41 17.82 -10.91
N LEU A 82 12.31 16.52 -10.60
CA LEU A 82 11.33 16.02 -9.64
C LEU A 82 11.65 16.51 -8.22
N ASN A 83 12.90 16.47 -7.77
CA ASN A 83 13.31 16.96 -6.45
C ASN A 83 13.12 18.48 -6.28
N GLU A 84 13.21 19.23 -7.37
CA GLU A 84 12.97 20.66 -7.39
C GLU A 84 11.49 21.01 -7.20
N TYR A 85 10.58 20.25 -7.82
CA TYR A 85 9.15 20.59 -7.91
C TYR A 85 8.21 19.66 -7.15
N CYS A 86 8.68 18.53 -6.64
CA CYS A 86 7.88 17.53 -5.94
C CYS A 86 8.40 17.29 -4.53
N GLU A 87 7.49 16.93 -3.64
CA GLU A 87 7.81 16.39 -2.32
C GLU A 87 6.79 15.32 -1.91
N PRO A 88 7.21 14.29 -1.15
CA PRO A 88 8.60 13.90 -0.88
C PRO A 88 9.32 13.43 -2.17
N LYS A 89 10.61 13.06 -2.05
CA LYS A 89 11.40 12.56 -3.20
C LYS A 89 10.69 11.36 -3.84
N ILE A 90 10.54 11.41 -5.18
CA ILE A 90 9.96 10.31 -5.97
C ILE A 90 11.10 9.58 -6.65
N ASP A 91 11.27 8.29 -6.34
CA ASP A 91 12.26 7.44 -6.97
C ASP A 91 11.77 6.97 -8.35
N VAL A 92 12.57 7.22 -9.39
CA VAL A 92 12.29 6.83 -10.76
C VAL A 92 13.50 6.18 -11.43
N GLU A 93 13.25 5.37 -12.46
CA GLU A 93 14.30 4.78 -13.30
C GLU A 93 13.98 4.99 -14.78
N LEU A 94 14.97 5.39 -15.58
CA LEU A 94 14.83 5.49 -17.04
C LEU A 94 15.59 4.32 -17.70
N ASN A 95 14.88 3.52 -18.49
CA ASN A 95 15.43 2.33 -19.12
C ASN A 95 14.98 2.22 -20.58
N LYS A 96 15.71 1.41 -21.37
CA LYS A 96 15.42 1.19 -22.80
C LYS A 96 15.58 -0.27 -23.20
N PHE A 97 14.81 -0.71 -24.21
CA PHE A 97 14.95 -2.04 -24.79
C PHE A 97 14.46 -2.12 -26.23
N ASN A 98 14.91 -3.14 -26.96
CA ASN A 98 14.48 -3.41 -28.33
C ASN A 98 13.12 -4.12 -28.37
N TYR A 99 12.20 -3.63 -29.19
CA TYR A 99 10.85 -4.15 -29.43
C TYR A 99 10.50 -4.00 -30.91
N ASN A 100 9.93 -5.02 -31.55
CA ASN A 100 9.48 -5.03 -32.96
C ASN A 100 10.40 -4.32 -33.98
N GLY A 101 11.72 -4.54 -33.88
CA GLY A 101 12.70 -3.95 -34.81
C GLY A 101 13.08 -2.48 -34.53
N GLY A 102 12.52 -1.86 -33.48
CA GLY A 102 12.89 -0.54 -32.99
C GLY A 102 13.30 -0.54 -31.52
N GLN A 103 13.61 0.64 -30.98
CA GLN A 103 13.83 0.85 -29.55
C GLN A 103 12.65 1.54 -28.89
N ILE A 104 12.34 1.13 -27.67
CA ILE A 104 11.43 1.85 -26.79
C ILE A 104 12.15 2.19 -25.49
N ALA A 105 11.72 3.29 -24.89
CA ALA A 105 12.20 3.73 -23.58
C ALA A 105 11.02 3.80 -22.61
N TYR A 106 11.30 3.66 -21.33
CA TYR A 106 10.28 3.80 -20.31
C TYR A 106 10.84 4.49 -19.07
N LEU A 107 10.04 5.40 -18.53
CA LEU A 107 10.23 5.93 -17.18
C LEU A 107 9.40 5.08 -16.22
N LYS A 108 10.09 4.46 -15.28
CA LYS A 108 9.52 3.65 -14.21
C LYS A 108 9.34 4.51 -12.97
N VAL A 109 8.13 4.57 -12.44
CA VAL A 109 7.85 5.09 -11.09
C VAL A 109 7.86 3.91 -10.13
N CYS A 110 8.87 3.84 -9.28
CA CYS A 110 9.20 2.65 -8.51
C CYS A 110 8.13 2.34 -7.45
N SER A 111 7.87 1.05 -7.21
CA SER A 111 6.96 0.59 -6.16
C SER A 111 7.44 0.91 -4.73
N SER A 112 8.72 1.25 -4.56
CA SER A 112 9.34 1.68 -3.30
C SER A 112 8.88 3.06 -2.83
N ASN A 113 8.19 3.82 -3.67
CA ASN A 113 7.59 5.10 -3.31
C ASN A 113 6.39 4.87 -2.38
N LEU A 114 6.62 5.06 -1.07
CA LEU A 114 5.66 4.76 0.00
C LEU A 114 5.26 5.98 0.85
N ASP A 115 5.85 7.14 0.59
CA ASP A 115 5.71 8.32 1.45
C ASP A 115 4.55 9.23 0.98
N PHE A 116 3.36 8.64 0.92
CA PHE A 116 2.16 9.36 0.44
C PHE A 116 1.72 10.48 1.42
N PRO A 117 1.05 11.53 0.92
CA PRO A 117 0.84 11.86 -0.48
C PRO A 117 2.05 12.56 -1.11
N TYR A 118 2.29 12.30 -2.40
CA TYR A 118 3.23 13.07 -3.22
C TYR A 118 2.55 14.32 -3.77
N MET A 119 3.20 15.47 -3.69
CA MET A 119 2.62 16.77 -4.03
C MET A 119 3.62 17.70 -4.72
N ILE A 120 3.08 18.77 -5.31
CA ILE A 120 3.86 19.85 -5.90
C ILE A 120 4.45 20.73 -4.79
N LYS A 121 5.77 20.78 -4.71
CA LYS A 121 6.54 21.51 -3.70
C LYS A 121 6.55 23.03 -3.91
N LYS A 122 6.53 23.48 -5.16
CA LYS A 122 6.52 24.91 -5.52
C LYS A 122 5.83 25.15 -6.86
N ASN A 123 5.39 26.39 -7.09
CA ASN A 123 4.75 26.77 -8.34
C ASN A 123 5.67 26.51 -9.54
N PHE A 124 5.12 25.91 -10.59
CA PHE A 124 5.73 25.86 -11.91
C PHE A 124 5.06 26.89 -12.80
N GLU A 125 5.80 27.93 -13.17
CA GLU A 125 5.32 28.99 -14.04
C GLU A 125 5.85 28.82 -15.46
N PHE A 126 4.97 28.97 -16.44
CA PHE A 126 5.34 28.97 -17.86
C PHE A 126 4.56 30.04 -18.61
N ASN A 127 5.29 30.92 -19.30
CA ASN A 127 4.72 32.08 -20.01
C ASN A 127 3.81 32.94 -19.12
N GLY A 128 4.26 33.26 -17.89
CA GLY A 128 3.52 34.09 -16.94
C GLY A 128 2.24 33.45 -16.38
N LYS A 129 2.04 32.14 -16.57
CA LYS A 129 0.92 31.39 -16.02
C LYS A 129 1.40 30.24 -15.16
N ILE A 130 0.82 30.11 -13.97
CA ILE A 130 1.03 28.95 -13.10
C ILE A 130 0.41 27.72 -13.78
N LYS A 131 1.24 26.71 -14.06
CA LYS A 131 0.83 25.42 -14.63
C LYS A 131 0.68 24.34 -13.57
N LEU A 132 1.50 24.40 -12.54
CA LEU A 132 1.41 23.57 -11.34
C LEU A 132 1.46 24.52 -10.16
N SER A 133 0.50 24.41 -9.24
CA SER A 133 0.49 25.22 -8.03
C SER A 133 1.05 24.42 -6.86
N GLN A 134 1.76 25.10 -5.96
CA GLN A 134 2.25 24.54 -4.71
C GLN A 134 1.11 23.88 -3.91
N GLY A 135 1.40 22.75 -3.29
CA GLY A 135 0.47 21.94 -2.50
C GLY A 135 -0.52 21.11 -3.33
N GLN A 136 -0.52 21.23 -4.67
CA GLN A 136 -1.40 20.41 -5.50
C GLN A 136 -0.97 18.94 -5.46
N ILE A 137 -1.96 18.06 -5.30
CA ILE A 137 -1.78 16.62 -5.34
C ILE A 137 -2.52 16.11 -6.58
N TYR A 138 -1.82 15.35 -7.40
CA TYR A 138 -2.39 14.68 -8.57
C TYR A 138 -2.53 13.19 -8.28
N ILE A 139 -3.63 12.61 -8.76
CA ILE A 139 -3.92 11.18 -8.68
C ILE A 139 -4.34 10.66 -10.05
N ARG A 140 -4.01 9.40 -10.31
CA ARG A 140 -4.38 8.70 -11.54
C ARG A 140 -5.69 7.93 -11.40
N ARG A 141 -6.60 8.13 -12.34
CA ARG A 141 -7.91 7.48 -12.49
C ARG A 141 -8.03 6.91 -13.89
N GLY A 142 -7.79 5.61 -14.02
CA GLY A 142 -7.64 4.94 -15.32
C GLY A 142 -6.47 5.52 -16.10
N ALA A 143 -6.76 6.03 -17.29
CA ALA A 143 -5.80 6.70 -18.17
C ALA A 143 -5.68 8.21 -17.91
N THR A 144 -6.41 8.76 -16.94
CA THR A 144 -6.48 10.22 -16.72
C THR A 144 -5.90 10.66 -15.39
N ASN A 145 -5.35 11.87 -15.36
CA ASN A 145 -4.78 12.49 -14.16
C ASN A 145 -5.67 13.64 -13.69
N SER A 146 -5.98 13.65 -12.40
CA SER A 146 -6.94 14.57 -11.78
C SER A 146 -6.40 15.11 -10.46
N ILE A 147 -6.87 16.30 -10.06
CA ILE A 147 -6.52 16.87 -8.76
C ILE A 147 -7.23 16.06 -7.68
N ALA A 148 -6.49 15.73 -6.61
CA ALA A 148 -7.02 15.01 -5.47
C ALA A 148 -8.05 15.87 -4.71
N ASN A 149 -9.13 15.23 -4.29
CA ASN A 149 -10.10 15.79 -3.37
C ASN A 149 -9.85 15.25 -1.94
N ARG A 150 -10.66 15.71 -0.98
CA ARG A 150 -10.55 15.29 0.43
C ARG A 150 -10.59 13.76 0.61
N SER A 151 -11.52 13.05 -0.06
CA SER A 151 -11.60 11.59 0.05
C SER A 151 -10.38 10.88 -0.53
N ASP A 152 -9.75 11.43 -1.56
CA ASP A 152 -8.51 10.88 -2.11
C ASP A 152 -7.36 11.02 -1.11
N LEU A 153 -7.30 12.13 -0.36
CA LEU A 153 -6.31 12.33 0.70
C LEU A 153 -6.47 11.32 1.84
N ASP A 154 -7.70 11.09 2.29
CA ASP A 154 -7.99 10.07 3.31
C ASP A 154 -7.46 8.70 2.87
N ILE A 155 -7.66 8.32 1.61
CA ILE A 155 -7.15 7.07 1.03
C ILE A 155 -5.61 7.05 0.97
N LEU A 156 -4.97 8.13 0.56
CA LEU A 156 -3.50 8.22 0.45
C LEU A 156 -2.82 8.13 1.82
N ILE A 157 -3.38 8.81 2.84
CA ILE A 157 -2.88 8.75 4.22
C ILE A 157 -3.04 7.33 4.76
N ASN A 158 -4.21 6.72 4.59
CA ASN A 158 -4.44 5.34 5.02
C ASN A 158 -3.49 4.35 4.32
N LYS A 159 -3.17 4.58 3.04
CA LYS A 159 -2.17 3.79 2.32
C LYS A 159 -0.77 3.95 2.89
N ARG A 160 -0.35 5.16 3.26
CA ARG A 160 0.95 5.34 3.92
C ARG A 160 1.00 4.57 5.22
N VAL A 161 0.00 4.73 6.09
CA VAL A 161 -0.05 4.04 7.38
C VAL A 161 -0.04 2.52 7.19
N SER A 162 -0.93 1.97 6.37
CA SER A 162 -1.05 0.52 6.11
C SER A 162 0.13 -0.11 5.35
N ARG A 163 0.96 0.68 4.67
CA ARG A 163 2.15 0.15 3.96
C ARG A 163 3.40 0.21 4.82
N VAL A 164 3.49 1.22 5.67
CA VAL A 164 4.56 1.37 6.65
C VAL A 164 4.36 0.38 7.82
N THR A 165 3.12 -0.02 8.08
CA THR A 165 2.78 -1.01 9.11
C THR A 165 2.09 -2.21 8.48
N LYS A 166 2.71 -3.40 8.55
CA LYS A 166 2.13 -4.64 8.03
C LYS A 166 1.82 -5.58 9.17
N ILE A 167 0.57 -6.01 9.28
CA ILE A 167 0.17 -7.11 10.15
C ILE A 167 -0.13 -8.33 9.29
N GLU A 168 0.69 -9.37 9.43
CA GLU A 168 0.46 -10.69 8.84
C GLU A 168 -0.12 -11.60 9.91
N SER A 169 -1.43 -11.82 9.89
CA SER A 169 -2.08 -12.68 10.87
C SER A 169 -2.25 -14.12 10.35
N GLN A 170 -2.02 -15.09 11.22
CA GLN A 170 -2.08 -16.53 10.95
C GLN A 170 -3.46 -17.11 11.27
N SER A 171 -3.65 -18.43 11.08
CA SER A 171 -4.90 -19.12 11.39
C SER A 171 -5.39 -18.86 12.81
N ILE A 172 -6.71 -18.90 12.98
CA ILE A 172 -7.33 -18.87 14.31
C ILE A 172 -7.28 -20.28 14.87
N GLU A 173 -6.66 -20.44 16.03
CA GLU A 173 -6.48 -21.75 16.66
C GLU A 173 -7.00 -21.73 18.10
N PRO A 174 -7.71 -22.78 18.55
CA PRO A 174 -8.08 -22.92 19.94
C PRO A 174 -6.85 -23.15 20.81
N ARG A 175 -6.74 -22.41 21.91
CA ARG A 175 -5.68 -22.57 22.91
C ARG A 175 -6.25 -22.66 24.31
N ARG A 176 -5.69 -23.59 25.10
CA ARG A 176 -5.93 -23.65 26.54
C ARG A 176 -4.87 -22.81 27.25
N ILE A 177 -5.32 -21.86 28.03
CA ILE A 177 -4.47 -21.07 28.93
C ILE A 177 -4.85 -21.36 30.38
N VAL A 178 -3.94 -21.09 31.32
CA VAL A 178 -4.20 -21.19 32.74
C VAL A 178 -4.30 -19.79 33.31
N VAL A 179 -5.42 -19.47 33.94
CA VAL A 179 -5.67 -18.19 34.60
C VAL A 179 -6.15 -18.50 36.01
N ASP A 180 -5.51 -17.92 37.04
CA ASP A 180 -5.87 -18.18 38.44
C ASP A 180 -5.90 -19.70 38.76
N ASN A 181 -4.91 -20.44 38.27
CA ASN A 181 -4.82 -21.91 38.36
C ASN A 181 -6.00 -22.69 37.73
N LYS A 182 -6.83 -22.05 36.91
CA LYS A 182 -7.93 -22.68 36.17
C LYS A 182 -7.63 -22.69 34.68
N SER A 183 -7.90 -23.83 34.03
CA SER A 183 -7.79 -23.92 32.57
C SER A 183 -8.98 -23.24 31.90
N VAL A 184 -8.68 -22.32 30.98
CA VAL A 184 -9.65 -21.58 30.16
C VAL A 184 -9.35 -21.84 28.69
N LEU A 185 -10.38 -22.15 27.91
CA LEU A 185 -10.28 -22.29 26.47
C LEU A 185 -10.51 -20.92 25.81
N MET A 186 -9.54 -20.45 25.05
CA MET A 186 -9.63 -19.25 24.22
C MET A 186 -9.24 -19.58 22.79
N TYR A 187 -9.33 -18.60 21.90
CA TYR A 187 -8.74 -18.66 20.56
C TYR A 187 -7.55 -17.71 20.49
N SER A 188 -6.56 -18.08 19.71
CA SER A 188 -5.39 -17.26 19.43
C SER A 188 -5.19 -17.07 17.94
N SER A 189 -4.77 -15.87 17.55
CA SER A 189 -4.27 -15.56 16.22
C SER A 189 -2.88 -14.97 16.35
N SER A 190 -1.87 -15.71 15.92
CA SER A 190 -0.50 -15.19 15.84
C SER A 190 -0.40 -14.15 14.73
N PHE A 191 0.40 -13.12 14.93
CA PHE A 191 0.65 -12.11 13.91
C PHE A 191 2.07 -11.57 13.96
N ILE A 192 2.57 -11.20 12.78
CA ILE A 192 3.82 -10.46 12.63
C ILE A 192 3.45 -9.01 12.33
N PHE A 193 3.90 -8.09 13.16
CA PHE A 193 3.79 -6.66 12.91
C PHE A 193 5.16 -6.13 12.47
N ARG A 194 5.26 -5.64 11.23
CA ARG A 194 6.43 -4.92 10.74
C ARG A 194 6.15 -3.42 10.79
N ASN A 195 6.90 -2.70 11.61
CA ASN A 195 6.91 -1.24 11.62
C ASN A 195 8.10 -0.74 10.81
N SER A 196 7.85 -0.30 9.58
CA SER A 196 8.85 0.38 8.74
C SER A 196 8.80 1.90 8.89
N ALA A 197 8.07 2.41 9.89
CA ALA A 197 8.02 3.85 10.16
C ALA A 197 9.27 4.27 10.92
N ASN A 198 9.56 5.55 10.81
CA ASN A 198 10.48 6.31 11.64
C ASN A 198 9.82 6.81 12.95
N VAL A 199 8.64 6.29 13.31
CA VAL A 199 7.92 6.58 14.56
C VAL A 199 7.55 5.28 15.29
N ASN A 200 7.40 5.37 16.60
CA ASN A 200 6.95 4.27 17.46
C ASN A 200 5.42 4.22 17.51
N TYR A 201 4.85 3.02 17.64
CA TYR A 201 3.42 2.81 17.88
C TYR A 201 3.18 2.26 19.28
N LEU A 202 2.42 2.99 20.09
CA LEU A 202 1.93 2.49 21.37
C LEU A 202 0.52 1.95 21.18
N ILE A 203 0.40 0.63 21.06
CA ILE A 203 -0.88 -0.05 20.84
C ILE A 203 -1.63 -0.11 22.16
N LYS A 204 -2.91 0.31 22.19
CA LYS A 204 -3.76 0.25 23.39
C LYS A 204 -4.81 -0.84 23.33
N SER A 205 -5.26 -1.20 22.13
CA SER A 205 -6.37 -2.13 21.97
C SER A 205 -6.30 -2.85 20.63
N ALA A 206 -7.07 -3.93 20.52
CA ALA A 206 -7.14 -4.73 19.32
C ALA A 206 -8.53 -5.35 19.18
N LYS A 207 -8.97 -5.54 17.94
CA LYS A 207 -10.21 -6.23 17.59
C LYS A 207 -9.98 -7.10 16.36
N ILE A 208 -10.75 -8.17 16.26
CA ILE A 208 -10.76 -9.05 15.10
C ILE A 208 -12.12 -8.92 14.42
N ILE A 209 -12.11 -8.62 13.13
CA ILE A 209 -13.30 -8.62 12.30
C ILE A 209 -13.33 -9.92 11.52
N LEU A 210 -14.37 -10.73 11.69
CA LEU A 210 -14.61 -11.93 10.90
C LEU A 210 -15.81 -11.70 9.98
N LYS A 211 -15.68 -12.03 8.71
CA LYS A 211 -16.72 -11.87 7.69
C LYS A 211 -17.02 -13.24 7.07
N THR A 212 -18.30 -13.56 7.02
CA THR A 212 -18.88 -14.66 6.24
C THR A 212 -19.72 -14.05 5.11
N PRO A 213 -20.27 -14.84 4.16
CA PRO A 213 -21.16 -14.30 3.13
C PRO A 213 -22.39 -13.57 3.68
N GLU A 214 -22.84 -13.93 4.88
CA GLU A 214 -24.10 -13.45 5.47
C GLU A 214 -23.90 -12.53 6.68
N ASN A 215 -22.75 -12.59 7.36
CA ASN A 215 -22.54 -11.96 8.67
C ASN A 215 -21.15 -11.33 8.81
N ILE A 216 -21.09 -10.24 9.58
CA ILE A 216 -19.86 -9.58 10.03
C ILE A 216 -19.83 -9.61 11.57
N PHE A 217 -18.76 -10.16 12.14
CA PHE A 217 -18.53 -10.25 13.58
C PHE A 217 -17.37 -9.34 13.97
N SER A 218 -17.56 -8.55 15.02
CA SER A 218 -16.50 -7.76 15.65
C SER A 218 -16.20 -8.34 17.02
N ILE A 219 -14.99 -8.88 17.19
CA ILE A 219 -14.56 -9.58 18.39
C ILE A 219 -13.49 -8.76 19.08
N LYS A 220 -13.71 -8.40 20.35
CA LYS A 220 -12.71 -7.72 21.17
C LYS A 220 -11.58 -8.69 21.51
N VAL A 221 -10.33 -8.28 21.30
CA VAL A 221 -9.17 -9.01 21.79
C VAL A 221 -9.09 -8.81 23.30
N ALA A 222 -8.97 -9.90 24.05
CA ALA A 222 -8.76 -9.85 25.49
C ALA A 222 -7.37 -9.26 25.76
N PHE A 223 -6.33 -9.97 25.34
CA PHE A 223 -4.94 -9.53 25.50
C PHE A 223 -4.06 -9.90 24.30
N ILE A 224 -2.91 -9.23 24.22
CA ILE A 224 -1.83 -9.55 23.28
C ILE A 224 -0.61 -10.01 24.08
N GLY A 225 -0.10 -11.18 23.74
CA GLY A 225 1.04 -11.81 24.42
C GLY A 225 2.06 -12.37 23.45
N ASN A 226 3.18 -12.86 23.97
CA ASN A 226 4.06 -13.72 23.19
C ASN A 226 3.35 -15.07 22.94
N SER A 227 3.70 -15.72 21.84
CA SER A 227 3.03 -16.97 21.37
C SER A 227 3.25 -18.17 22.30
N ASP A 228 4.18 -18.10 23.24
CA ASP A 228 4.56 -19.10 24.23
C ASP A 228 3.88 -18.89 25.60
N ILE A 229 3.17 -17.78 25.82
CA ILE A 229 2.52 -17.51 27.09
C ILE A 229 1.30 -18.43 27.26
N LEU A 230 1.35 -19.28 28.29
CA LEU A 230 0.29 -20.23 28.62
C LEU A 230 -0.32 -20.03 30.02
N THR A 231 0.27 -19.17 30.86
CA THR A 231 -0.12 -19.04 32.28
C THR A 231 -0.18 -17.57 32.71
N PHE A 232 -1.25 -17.21 33.40
CA PHE A 232 -1.50 -15.88 33.96
C PHE A 232 -1.83 -15.96 35.46
N VAL A 233 -1.28 -15.02 36.23
CA VAL A 233 -1.44 -14.96 37.68
C VAL A 233 -2.81 -14.43 38.09
N SER A 234 -3.42 -13.53 37.30
CA SER A 234 -4.80 -13.10 37.51
C SER A 234 -5.54 -12.71 36.23
N LYS A 235 -6.88 -12.79 36.27
CA LYS A 235 -7.75 -12.37 35.17
C LYS A 235 -7.63 -10.88 34.82
N GLU A 236 -7.23 -10.03 35.77
CA GLU A 236 -6.98 -8.59 35.54
C GLU A 236 -5.80 -8.33 34.60
N PHE A 237 -4.90 -9.31 34.39
CA PHE A 237 -3.82 -9.21 33.41
C PHE A 237 -4.26 -9.56 31.97
N LEU A 238 -5.49 -10.05 31.79
CA LEU A 238 -6.05 -10.34 30.47
C LEU A 238 -6.61 -9.09 29.78
N ASP A 239 -6.51 -7.90 30.39
CA ASP A 239 -6.77 -6.66 29.67
C ASP A 239 -5.57 -6.32 28.78
N ASN A 240 -5.85 -5.86 27.57
CA ASN A 240 -4.87 -5.50 26.55
C ASN A 240 -3.99 -4.34 27.04
N LYS A 241 -2.97 -4.65 27.85
CA LYS A 241 -1.99 -3.69 28.31
C LYS A 241 -1.32 -3.08 27.09
N SER A 242 -1.13 -1.77 27.16
CA SER A 242 -0.46 -1.11 26.06
C SER A 242 0.94 -1.65 25.87
N PHE A 243 1.35 -1.81 24.62
CA PHE A 243 2.69 -2.25 24.28
C PHE A 243 3.24 -1.40 23.15
N ASN A 244 4.55 -1.18 23.21
CA ASN A 244 5.25 -0.35 22.23
C ASN A 244 5.77 -1.21 21.08
N ILE A 245 5.70 -0.66 19.88
CA ILE A 245 6.33 -1.19 18.67
C ILE A 245 7.29 -0.11 18.17
N ASP A 246 8.59 -0.36 18.29
CA ASP A 246 9.61 0.61 17.93
C ASP A 246 9.65 0.87 16.42
N ALA A 247 10.10 2.06 16.04
CA ALA A 247 10.43 2.43 14.67
C ALA A 247 11.39 1.40 14.03
N ASN A 248 11.19 1.11 12.74
CA ASN A 248 12.02 0.18 11.96
C ASN A 248 12.17 -1.23 12.59
N SER A 249 11.18 -1.69 13.37
CA SER A 249 11.22 -2.98 14.05
C SER A 249 10.25 -3.99 13.45
N THR A 250 10.41 -5.25 13.82
CA THR A 250 9.44 -6.31 13.55
C THR A 250 9.20 -7.07 14.83
N ILE A 251 7.94 -7.29 15.18
CA ILE A 251 7.53 -8.07 16.35
C ILE A 251 6.64 -9.24 15.92
N GLU A 252 6.67 -10.28 16.73
CA GLU A 252 5.74 -11.41 16.63
C GLU A 252 4.99 -11.54 17.96
N LYS A 253 3.66 -11.60 17.88
CA LYS A 253 2.77 -11.70 19.03
C LYS A 253 1.57 -12.57 18.69
N SER A 254 0.77 -12.90 19.68
CA SER A 254 -0.51 -13.57 19.51
C SER A 254 -1.62 -12.75 20.18
N ALA A 255 -2.70 -12.52 19.43
CA ALA A 255 -3.93 -11.94 19.94
C ALA A 255 -4.82 -13.06 20.49
N PHE A 256 -5.25 -12.94 21.74
CA PHE A 256 -6.09 -13.94 22.41
C PHE A 256 -7.50 -13.38 22.64
N PHE A 257 -8.51 -14.16 22.33
CA PHE A 257 -9.91 -13.72 22.33
C PHE A 257 -10.86 -14.89 22.53
N GLU A 258 -12.11 -14.57 22.88
CA GLU A 258 -13.18 -15.54 23.04
C GLU A 258 -14.13 -15.46 21.85
N ILE A 259 -14.57 -16.63 21.37
CA ILE A 259 -15.63 -16.74 20.36
C ILE A 259 -16.83 -17.36 21.05
N THR A 260 -17.99 -16.69 20.99
CA THR A 260 -19.23 -17.22 21.54
C THR A 260 -19.67 -18.48 20.79
N LYS A 261 -20.46 -19.34 21.43
CA LYS A 261 -20.96 -20.57 20.81
C LYS A 261 -21.74 -20.29 19.53
N GLU A 262 -22.62 -19.28 19.55
CA GLU A 262 -23.41 -18.86 18.39
C GLU A 262 -22.53 -18.40 17.21
N CYS A 263 -21.51 -17.57 17.49
CA CYS A 263 -20.56 -17.14 16.47
C CYS A 263 -19.80 -18.34 15.89
N LYS A 264 -19.36 -19.27 16.73
CA LYS A 264 -18.68 -20.50 16.30
C LYS A 264 -19.56 -21.35 15.37
N ASP A 265 -20.83 -21.53 15.70
CA ASP A 265 -21.75 -22.33 14.90
C ASP A 265 -21.96 -21.72 13.50
N ILE A 266 -22.04 -20.39 13.39
CA ILE A 266 -22.14 -19.67 12.11
C ILE A 266 -20.83 -19.78 11.32
N LEU A 267 -19.68 -19.60 11.98
CA LEU A 267 -18.37 -19.72 11.34
C LEU A 267 -18.16 -21.14 10.78
N MET A 268 -18.50 -22.19 11.55
CA MET A 268 -18.37 -23.58 11.11
C MET A 268 -19.25 -23.90 9.88
N LYS A 269 -20.44 -23.29 9.76
CA LYS A 269 -21.31 -23.44 8.57
C LYS A 269 -20.66 -22.90 7.29
N HIS A 270 -19.75 -21.92 7.41
CA HIS A 270 -19.13 -21.23 6.28
C HIS A 270 -17.60 -21.36 6.27
N GLN A 271 -17.03 -22.44 6.82
CA GLN A 271 -15.57 -22.55 7.08
C GLN A 271 -14.68 -22.18 5.87
N ASP A 272 -15.13 -22.49 4.65
CA ASP A 272 -14.37 -22.28 3.40
C ASP A 272 -14.52 -20.84 2.83
N LYS A 273 -15.35 -20.00 3.45
CA LYS A 273 -15.68 -18.64 3.00
C LYS A 273 -15.58 -17.60 4.12
N ILE A 274 -14.73 -17.86 5.11
CA ILE A 274 -14.43 -16.90 6.17
C ILE A 274 -13.26 -16.03 5.72
N THR A 275 -13.40 -14.72 5.90
CA THR A 275 -12.25 -13.80 5.86
C THR A 275 -12.15 -13.13 7.22
N GLY A 276 -10.93 -12.86 7.66
CA GLY A 276 -10.72 -12.17 8.92
C GLY A 276 -9.64 -11.11 8.84
N GLU A 277 -9.79 -10.06 9.64
CA GLU A 277 -8.89 -8.91 9.73
C GLU A 277 -8.58 -8.66 11.21
N LEU A 278 -7.30 -8.57 11.57
CA LEU A 278 -6.86 -8.06 12.88
C LEU A 278 -6.65 -6.56 12.76
N ILE A 279 -7.26 -5.81 13.67
CA ILE A 279 -7.15 -4.35 13.74
C ILE A 279 -6.54 -3.99 15.08
N LEU A 280 -5.40 -3.32 15.06
CA LEU A 280 -4.76 -2.75 16.24
C LEU A 280 -5.04 -1.25 16.28
N ALA A 281 -5.38 -0.71 17.44
CA ALA A 281 -5.53 0.73 17.63
C ALA A 281 -4.43 1.26 18.55
N ASP A 282 -3.79 2.35 18.12
CA ASP A 282 -2.82 3.06 18.96
C ASP A 282 -3.51 3.94 20.02
N VAL A 283 -2.72 4.58 20.88
CA VAL A 283 -3.24 5.47 21.92
C VAL A 283 -4.10 6.63 21.40
N ASN A 284 -3.89 7.05 20.15
CA ASN A 284 -4.62 8.12 19.49
C ASN A 284 -5.83 7.61 18.69
N ASP A 285 -6.22 6.34 18.84
CA ASP A 285 -7.29 5.69 18.07
C ASP A 285 -7.01 5.57 16.57
N VAL A 286 -5.74 5.65 16.16
CA VAL A 286 -5.34 5.35 14.78
C VAL A 286 -5.32 3.83 14.61
N GLU A 287 -6.19 3.34 13.73
CA GLU A 287 -6.31 1.91 13.44
C GLU A 287 -5.31 1.46 12.36
N VAL A 288 -4.56 0.41 12.68
CA VAL A 288 -3.73 -0.35 11.73
C VAL A 288 -4.42 -1.68 11.47
N ILE A 289 -4.76 -1.92 10.20
CA ILE A 289 -5.50 -3.10 9.76
C ILE A 289 -4.53 -4.11 9.15
N SER A 290 -4.75 -5.39 9.39
CA SER A 290 -3.94 -6.45 8.80
C SER A 290 -4.05 -6.53 7.29
N ASN A 291 -2.89 -6.62 6.65
CA ASN A 291 -2.75 -6.63 5.19
C ASN A 291 -3.04 -8.01 4.59
N THR A 292 -3.02 -9.07 5.40
CA THR A 292 -3.40 -10.42 5.00
C THR A 292 -4.74 -10.79 5.63
N GLN A 293 -5.61 -11.40 4.84
CA GLN A 293 -6.78 -12.09 5.39
C GLN A 293 -6.31 -13.20 6.33
N LEU A 294 -7.04 -13.45 7.41
CA LEU A 294 -6.87 -14.62 8.29
C LEU A 294 -7.33 -15.87 7.51
N TRP A 295 -6.41 -16.79 7.20
CA TRP A 295 -6.74 -18.02 6.46
C TRP A 295 -6.97 -19.16 7.44
N SER A 296 -8.17 -19.74 7.36
CA SER A 296 -8.71 -20.88 8.11
C SER A 296 -8.84 -20.70 9.63
N ILE A 297 -10.05 -21.01 10.13
CA ILE A 297 -10.27 -21.33 11.55
C ILE A 297 -10.06 -22.85 11.66
N LYS A 298 -9.12 -23.29 12.51
CA LYS A 298 -8.91 -24.72 12.78
C LYS A 298 -9.68 -25.18 14.01
#